data_AF-A0A1L9QVS9-F1
#
_entry.id   AF-A0A1L9QVS9-F1
#
_cell.length_a   1.000
_cell.length_b   1.000
_cell.length_c   1.000
_cell.angle_alpha   90.00
_cell.angle_beta   90.00
_cell.angle_gamma   90.00
#
_symmetry.space_group_name_H-M   'P 1'
#
loop_
_entity.id
_entity.type
_entity.pdbx_description
1 polymer ?
#
loop_
_entity_poly.entity_id
_entity_poly.type
_entity_poly.pdbx_seq_one_letter_code
_entity_poly.pdbx_strand_id
1 'polypeptide(L)'
;METVTEQKEETRFLEPLQTKVSNILASWQLKVGLVGAVLVTIALTVFFWQHEVAALGMRLWSRQAGATPIECMVKDTNGDQYVSCSAILNDQVVPLECGASIFNVGCRINYGAAAIGARKSRD
;
A
#
# COMPACT_ATOMS: atom_id res chain seq x y z
N MET A 1 49.35 17.69 -28.87
CA MET A 1 48.89 16.60 -29.77
C MET A 1 48.48 15.41 -28.90
N GLU A 2 47.62 15.66 -27.91
CA GLU A 2 47.27 14.70 -26.84
C GLU A 2 45.75 14.45 -26.74
N THR A 3 44.94 15.25 -27.44
CA THR A 3 43.47 15.19 -27.38
C THR A 3 42.85 14.07 -28.22
N VAL A 4 43.60 13.52 -29.19
CA VAL A 4 43.11 12.49 -30.12
C VAL A 4 43.13 11.09 -29.49
N THR A 5 43.99 10.87 -28.48
CA THR A 5 44.16 9.57 -27.83
C THR A 5 43.10 9.27 -26.78
N GLU A 6 42.63 10.25 -26.01
CA GLU A 6 41.54 10.06 -25.02
C GLU A 6 40.19 9.75 -25.69
N GLN A 7 39.81 10.48 -26.74
CA GLN A 7 38.52 10.31 -27.41
C GLN A 7 38.36 8.95 -28.10
N LYS A 8 39.47 8.34 -28.55
CA LYS A 8 39.49 7.00 -29.19
C LYS A 8 39.41 5.85 -28.20
N GLU A 9 39.74 6.12 -26.94
CA GLU A 9 39.64 5.14 -25.86
C GLU A 9 38.22 5.13 -25.30
N GLU A 10 37.63 6.30 -25.05
CA GLU A 10 36.25 6.47 -24.58
C GLU A 10 35.22 5.84 -25.55
N THR A 11 35.36 6.08 -26.85
CA THR A 11 34.49 5.46 -27.88
C THR A 11 34.62 3.93 -27.94
N ARG A 12 35.83 3.38 -27.74
CA ARG A 12 36.06 1.92 -27.71
C ARG A 12 35.46 1.24 -26.48
N PHE A 13 35.25 1.96 -25.38
CA PHE A 13 34.54 1.45 -24.20
C PHE A 13 33.02 1.61 -24.30
N LEU A 14 32.54 2.65 -25.00
CA LEU A 14 31.10 2.91 -25.14
C LEU A 14 30.41 1.96 -26.13
N GLU A 15 31.02 1.62 -27.26
CA GLU A 15 30.47 0.65 -28.23
C GLU A 15 30.13 -0.73 -27.63
N PRO A 16 31.00 -1.39 -26.84
CA PRO A 16 30.71 -2.68 -26.23
C PRO A 16 29.68 -2.59 -25.09
N LEU A 17 29.58 -1.44 -24.41
CA LEU A 17 28.54 -1.18 -23.41
C LEU A 17 27.18 -1.00 -24.09
N GLN A 18 27.12 -0.22 -25.17
CA GLN A 18 25.90 0.08 -25.88
C GLN A 18 25.29 -1.17 -26.53
N THR A 19 26.12 -2.04 -27.10
CA THR A 19 25.68 -3.34 -27.63
C THR A 19 25.25 -4.32 -26.55
N LYS A 20 25.95 -4.37 -25.40
CA LYS A 20 25.52 -5.18 -24.24
C LYS A 20 24.18 -4.72 -23.68
N VAL A 21 23.99 -3.41 -23.51
CA VAL A 21 22.74 -2.82 -23.02
C VAL A 21 21.60 -3.08 -24.01
N SER A 22 21.82 -2.86 -25.32
CA SER A 22 20.83 -3.16 -26.35
C SER A 22 20.38 -4.63 -26.34
N ASN A 23 21.32 -5.56 -26.18
CA ASN A 23 21.01 -7.00 -26.11
C ASN A 23 20.27 -7.39 -24.83
N ILE A 24 20.54 -6.72 -23.71
CA ILE A 24 19.82 -6.91 -22.45
C ILE A 24 18.38 -6.37 -22.56
N LEU A 25 18.18 -5.17 -23.13
CA LEU A 25 16.85 -4.60 -23.33
C LEU A 25 16.02 -5.39 -24.36
N ALA A 26 16.67 -5.99 -25.35
CA ALA A 26 16.02 -6.86 -26.32
C ALA A 26 15.76 -8.29 -25.79
N SER A 27 16.31 -8.64 -24.62
CA SER A 27 16.20 -10.01 -24.09
C SER A 27 14.75 -10.36 -23.73
N TRP A 28 14.36 -11.59 -24.06
CA TRP A 28 13.02 -12.09 -23.70
C TRP A 28 12.84 -12.20 -22.18
N GLN A 29 13.94 -12.45 -21.46
CA GLN A 29 13.99 -12.53 -20.00
C GLN A 29 13.61 -11.19 -19.36
N LEU A 30 14.09 -10.06 -19.90
CA LEU A 30 13.73 -8.74 -19.41
C LEU A 30 12.24 -8.44 -19.67
N LYS A 31 11.72 -8.82 -20.84
CA LYS A 31 10.29 -8.66 -21.16
C LYS A 31 9.41 -9.47 -20.21
N VAL A 32 9.73 -10.74 -19.99
CA VAL A 32 8.97 -11.61 -19.07
C VAL A 32 9.13 -11.17 -17.63
N GLY A 33 10.32 -10.75 -17.22
CA GLY A 33 10.55 -10.16 -15.91
C GLY A 33 9.70 -8.91 -15.68
N LEU A 34 9.60 -8.03 -16.68
CA LEU A 34 8.79 -6.82 -16.61
C LEU A 34 7.29 -7.13 -16.56
N VAL A 35 6.81 -8.07 -17.38
CA VAL A 35 5.41 -8.54 -17.31
C VAL A 35 5.12 -9.15 -15.94
N GLY A 36 6.00 -10.00 -15.41
CA GLY A 36 5.88 -10.58 -14.08
C GLY A 36 5.81 -9.52 -12.98
N ALA A 37 6.70 -8.52 -13.03
CA ALA A 37 6.72 -7.42 -12.08
C ALA A 37 5.41 -6.60 -12.11
N VAL A 38 4.88 -6.32 -13.30
CA VAL A 38 3.59 -5.63 -13.46
C VAL A 38 2.46 -6.44 -12.86
N LEU A 39 2.40 -7.75 -13.13
CA LEU A 39 1.36 -8.63 -12.59
C LEU A 39 1.41 -8.71 -11.06
N VAL A 40 2.61 -8.82 -10.46
CA VAL A 40 2.78 -8.80 -9.00
C VAL A 40 2.30 -7.47 -8.43
N THR A 41 2.64 -6.35 -9.07
CA THR A 41 2.21 -5.02 -8.62
C THR A 41 0.69 -4.88 -8.66
N ILE A 42 0.04 -5.35 -9.73
CA ILE A 42 -1.42 -5.37 -9.86
C ILE A 42 -2.04 -6.24 -8.77
N ALA A 43 -1.52 -7.46 -8.56
CA ALA A 43 -2.04 -8.38 -7.55
C ALA A 43 -1.97 -7.78 -6.14
N LEU A 44 -0.84 -7.17 -5.78
CA LEU A 44 -0.68 -6.49 -4.49
C LEU A 44 -1.64 -5.30 -4.36
N THR A 45 -1.77 -4.50 -5.42
CA THR A 45 -2.69 -3.35 -5.42
C THR A 45 -4.13 -3.79 -5.19
N VAL A 46 -4.59 -4.84 -5.88
CA VAL A 46 -5.94 -5.38 -5.70
C VAL A 46 -6.14 -5.95 -4.31
N PHE A 47 -5.16 -6.68 -3.78
CA PHE A 47 -5.21 -7.27 -2.45
C PHE A 47 -5.33 -6.22 -1.34
N PHE A 48 -4.52 -5.17 -1.40
CA PHE A 48 -4.49 -4.12 -0.37
C PHE A 48 -5.50 -2.98 -0.59
N TRP A 49 -6.17 -2.92 -1.74
CA TRP A 49 -7.10 -1.83 -2.08
C TRP A 49 -8.13 -1.54 -0.99
N GLN A 50 -8.75 -2.59 -0.47
CA GLN A 50 -9.80 -2.50 0.55
C GLN A 50 -9.27 -1.89 1.86
N HIS A 51 -8.04 -2.26 2.25
CA HIS A 51 -7.36 -1.73 3.42
C HIS A 51 -7.04 -0.23 3.26
N GLU A 52 -6.51 0.16 2.10
CA GLU A 52 -6.21 1.57 1.81
C GLU A 52 -7.45 2.45 1.87
N VAL A 53 -8.55 1.99 1.28
CA VAL A 53 -9.85 2.70 1.31
C VAL A 53 -10.38 2.84 2.75
N ALA A 54 -10.30 1.77 3.53
CA ALA A 54 -10.71 1.80 4.94
C ALA A 54 -9.83 2.75 5.77
N ALA A 55 -8.51 2.75 5.55
CA ALA A 55 -7.58 3.65 6.22
C ALA A 55 -7.87 5.12 5.89
N LEU A 56 -8.25 5.43 4.64
CA LEU A 56 -8.73 6.76 4.25
C LEU A 56 -10.01 7.13 5.01
N GLY A 57 -10.98 6.21 5.07
CA GLY A 57 -12.21 6.39 5.85
C GLY A 57 -11.92 6.68 7.32
N MET A 58 -10.98 5.95 7.93
CA MET A 58 -10.60 6.11 9.32
C MET A 58 -9.99 7.49 9.58
N ARG A 59 -9.08 7.94 8.70
CA ARG A 59 -8.46 9.26 8.81
C ARG A 59 -9.50 10.38 8.69
N LEU A 60 -10.44 10.25 7.77
CA LEU A 60 -11.54 11.21 7.59
C LEU A 60 -12.44 11.27 8.81
N TRP A 61 -12.89 10.11 9.30
CA TRP A 61 -13.70 10.00 10.50
C TRP A 61 -12.97 10.56 11.73
N SER A 62 -11.69 10.20 11.91
CA SER A 62 -10.89 10.63 13.05
C SER A 62 -10.72 12.15 13.07
N ARG A 63 -10.48 12.76 11.90
CA ARG A 63 -10.39 14.22 11.76
C ARG A 63 -11.70 14.92 12.13
N GLN A 64 -12.85 14.33 11.80
CA GLN A 64 -14.17 14.89 12.14
C GLN A 64 -14.51 14.70 13.63
N ALA A 65 -14.12 13.57 14.20
CA ALA A 65 -14.41 13.21 15.59
C ALA A 65 -13.41 13.80 16.61
N GLY A 66 -12.31 14.41 16.15
CA GLY A 66 -11.20 14.81 17.04
C GLY A 66 -10.45 13.62 17.62
N ALA A 67 -10.48 12.48 16.93
CA ALA A 67 -9.79 11.25 17.32
C ALA A 67 -8.40 11.14 16.66
N THR A 68 -7.54 10.29 17.23
CA THR A 68 -6.25 9.95 16.64
C THR A 68 -6.34 8.57 15.97
N PRO A 69 -6.10 8.44 14.65
CA PRO A 69 -6.12 7.13 13.99
C PRO A 69 -4.97 6.24 14.48
N ILE A 70 -5.22 4.94 14.64
CA ILE A 70 -4.18 3.95 14.98
C ILE A 70 -3.89 3.11 13.73
N GLU A 71 -4.72 2.10 13.46
CA GLU A 71 -4.46 1.12 12.40
C GLU A 71 -5.74 0.43 11.94
N CYS A 72 -5.73 0.00 10.67
CA CYS A 72 -6.75 -0.85 10.06
C CYS A 72 -6.19 -2.25 9.85
N MET A 73 -6.99 -3.28 10.11
CA MET A 73 -6.62 -4.63 9.73
C MET A 73 -6.69 -4.81 8.21
N VAL A 74 -6.05 -5.85 7.68
CA VAL A 74 -6.34 -6.29 6.31
C VAL A 74 -7.71 -6.94 6.33
N LYS A 75 -8.52 -6.66 5.31
CA LYS A 75 -9.84 -7.27 5.17
C LYS A 75 -9.69 -8.79 5.10
N ASP A 76 -10.35 -9.52 5.99
CA ASP A 76 -10.45 -10.97 5.88
C ASP A 76 -11.40 -11.33 4.72
N THR A 77 -11.37 -12.58 4.29
CA THR A 77 -12.17 -13.13 3.19
C THR A 77 -13.67 -13.21 3.51
N ASN A 78 -14.09 -12.69 4.66
CA ASN A 78 -15.48 -12.56 5.04
C ASN A 78 -16.18 -11.51 4.16
N GLY A 79 -17.41 -11.82 3.74
CA GLY A 79 -18.15 -11.07 2.72
C GLY A 79 -18.73 -9.74 3.20
N ASP A 80 -18.50 -9.35 4.45
CA ASP A 80 -18.84 -8.05 5.01
C ASP A 80 -17.96 -6.98 4.37
N GLN A 81 -18.57 -5.98 3.74
CA GLN A 81 -17.87 -4.94 2.98
C GLN A 81 -17.13 -3.93 3.88
N TYR A 82 -16.70 -4.37 5.07
CA TYR A 82 -16.12 -3.56 6.12
C TYR A 82 -14.74 -4.09 6.53
N VAL A 83 -13.88 -3.18 6.95
CA VAL A 83 -12.58 -3.43 7.52
C VAL A 83 -12.59 -2.96 8.96
N SER A 84 -12.06 -3.79 9.87
CA SER A 84 -11.90 -3.43 11.26
C SER A 84 -10.72 -2.47 11.43
N CYS A 85 -10.96 -1.29 11.97
CA CYS A 85 -9.94 -0.30 12.29
C CYS A 85 -10.02 0.13 13.75
N SER A 86 -9.06 0.92 14.21
CA SER A 86 -9.03 1.43 15.58
C SER A 86 -8.51 2.87 15.62
N ALA A 87 -9.06 3.65 16.56
CA ALA A 87 -8.66 5.04 16.80
C ALA A 87 -8.70 5.35 18.29
N ILE A 88 -8.01 6.40 18.73
CA ILE A 88 -8.07 6.93 20.09
C ILE A 88 -9.05 8.10 20.10
N LEU A 89 -10.13 7.99 20.87
CA LEU A 89 -11.10 9.05 21.11
C LEU A 89 -11.25 9.25 22.61
N ASN A 90 -11.04 10.47 23.12
CA ASN A 90 -11.08 10.78 24.56
C ASN A 90 -10.19 9.83 25.40
N ASP A 91 -8.93 9.64 24.98
CA ASP A 91 -7.95 8.76 25.62
C ASP A 91 -8.33 7.26 25.69
N GLN A 92 -9.34 6.84 24.91
CA GLN A 92 -9.77 5.45 24.82
C GLN A 92 -9.64 4.90 23.40
N VAL A 93 -9.17 3.66 23.28
CA VAL A 93 -9.15 2.94 21.99
C VAL A 93 -10.57 2.52 21.63
N VAL A 94 -11.09 3.05 20.53
CA VAL A 94 -12.40 2.71 19.98
C VAL A 94 -12.25 1.86 18.72
N PRO A 95 -12.92 0.70 18.64
CA PRO A 95 -12.97 -0.10 17.42
C PRO A 95 -13.91 0.56 16.41
N LEU A 96 -13.48 0.59 15.16
CA LEU A 96 -14.19 1.17 14.02
C LEU A 96 -14.47 0.09 12.98
N GLU A 97 -15.64 0.17 12.35
CA GLU A 97 -15.92 -0.51 11.10
C GLU A 97 -15.87 0.52 9.98
N CYS A 98 -14.92 0.34 9.07
CA CYS A 98 -14.70 1.24 7.94
C CYS A 98 -15.13 0.57 6.65
N GLY A 99 -15.87 1.28 5.80
CA GLY A 99 -16.25 0.77 4.50
C GLY A 99 -15.03 0.51 3.62
N ALA A 100 -15.05 -0.60 2.91
CA ALA A 100 -13.92 -1.09 2.12
C ALA A 100 -13.97 -0.66 0.64
N SER A 101 -15.01 0.09 0.25
CA SER A 101 -15.29 0.50 -1.12
C SER A 101 -15.25 2.02 -1.30
N ILE A 102 -14.75 2.48 -2.44
CA ILE A 102 -14.69 3.91 -2.79
C ILE A 102 -16.06 4.60 -2.85
N PHE A 103 -17.14 3.83 -2.98
CA PHE A 103 -18.51 4.35 -2.98
C PHE A 103 -19.12 4.41 -1.58
N ASN A 104 -18.45 3.83 -0.58
CA ASN A 104 -18.86 3.82 0.82
C ASN A 104 -17.65 4.08 1.71
N VAL A 105 -16.99 5.22 1.49
CA VAL A 105 -15.84 5.65 2.30
C VAL A 105 -16.36 6.30 3.57
N GLY A 106 -16.01 5.70 4.71
CA GLY A 106 -16.39 6.22 6.03
C GLY A 106 -16.26 5.15 7.08
N CYS A 107 -16.27 5.57 8.35
CA CYS A 107 -16.21 4.66 9.48
C CYS A 107 -17.31 4.97 10.49
N ARG A 108 -17.68 3.95 11.24
CA ARG A 108 -18.55 4.07 12.42
C ARG A 108 -17.92 3.32 13.59
N ILE A 109 -18.21 3.78 14.81
CA ILE A 109 -17.79 3.07 16.01
C ILE A 109 -18.55 1.74 16.10
N ASN A 110 -17.81 0.65 16.27
CA ASN A 110 -18.39 -0.65 16.56
C ASN A 110 -18.57 -0.84 18.07
N TYR A 111 -19.72 -0.40 18.58
CA TYR A 111 -20.05 -0.54 20.01
C TYR A 111 -20.18 -2.00 20.48
N GLY A 112 -20.40 -2.95 19.56
CA GLY A 112 -20.45 -4.38 19.88
C GLY A 112 -19.08 -4.93 20.30
N ALA A 113 -18.01 -4.47 19.64
CA ALA A 113 -16.63 -4.81 20.01
C ALA A 113 -16.14 -4.03 21.25
N ALA A 114 -16.58 -2.77 21.41
CA ALA A 114 -16.22 -1.93 22.56
C ALA A 114 -16.83 -2.39 23.90
N ALA A 115 -18.00 -3.05 23.87
CA ALA A 115 -18.69 -3.52 25.07
C ALA A 115 -17.95 -4.64 25.83
N ILE A 116 -17.10 -5.42 25.14
CA ILE A 116 -16.35 -6.52 25.75
C ILE A 116 -15.19 -5.98 26.59
N GLY A 117 -14.52 -4.90 26.15
CA GLY A 117 -13.48 -4.22 26.92
C GLY A 117 -13.99 -3.53 28.17
N ALA A 118 -15.20 -2.92 28.10
CA ALA A 118 -15.81 -2.24 29.24
C ALA A 118 -16.18 -3.21 30.39
N ARG A 119 -16.60 -4.44 30.08
CA ARG A 119 -16.87 -5.46 31.11
C ARG A 119 -15.61 -5.95 31.81
N LYS A 120 -14.49 -6.08 31.10
CA LYS A 120 -13.23 -6.61 31.68
C LYS A 120 -12.52 -5.65 32.64
N SER A 121 -12.90 -4.37 32.67
CA SER A 121 -12.40 -3.37 33.64
C SER A 121 -13.23 -3.27 34.93
N ARG A 122 -14.30 -4.06 35.05
CA ARG A 122 -15.21 -4.10 36.19
C ARG A 122 -15.24 -5.52 36.78
N ASP A 123 -14.06 -6.07 37.06
CA ASP A 123 -13.83 -7.22 37.94
C ASP A 123 -12.51 -6.99 38.69
#